data_AF-A0A2C6AI09-F1
#
_entry.id   AF-A0A2C6AI09-F1
#
_cell.length_a   1.000
_cell.length_b   1.000
_cell.length_c   1.000
_cell.angle_alpha   90.00
_cell.angle_beta   90.00
_cell.angle_gamma   90.00
#
_symmetry.space_group_name_H-M   'P 1'
#
loop_
_entity.id
_entity.type
_entity.pdbx_description
1 polymer ?
#
loop_
_entity_poly.entity_id
_entity_poly.type
_entity_poly.pdbx_seq_one_letter_code
_entity_poly.pdbx_strand_id
1 'polypeptide(L)'
;MEWLGMAKINYTHAPTPRPIKERDGSETDLLKIIEKNTPPCTLNPWLFNGHLQTMWTATKPHGPKVYYRRKVFESDEKAFGGSFAVDFAVEPFEGNDPTLPWRTLYFTEDEMNNMGSSDRKPLLVVLHGLSGGSHEVYLRHTIAPLLEQGGWDVCVVNSRGCAKSKLTSGILYNARSTWDLRQVVKWLRKIFPNRPLFGLGFSLGANILTNYCGEEGSNCLFKAAVVCSNPYNLDISSKVLSNSLLGKEVYLRTMGATMRELALAHKKELELYSDLDMAAVEKSTYLFEFDRLVQCPTWGYPTEDAYYRDSSSTDAILSIRVPFLAVHATDDPIAIREAIPFAEYRTNPSTVLVTTSLGGHLCWFESGGTRWYPRPVCNFLNHMAFNVDLDSVKPLEEPLEVKKISAHKASYEPMRRKLPVV
;
A
#
# COMPACT_ATOMS: atom_id res chain seq x y z
N MET A 1 -20.31 -23.96 -3.60
CA MET A 1 -21.26 -23.12 -4.37
C MET A 1 -21.12 -21.70 -3.85
N GLU A 2 -20.68 -20.79 -4.70
CA GLU A 2 -20.67 -19.35 -4.42
C GLU A 2 -22.11 -18.87 -4.63
N TRP A 3 -22.90 -18.87 -3.57
CA TRP A 3 -24.31 -18.55 -3.61
C TRP A 3 -24.57 -17.44 -2.58
N LEU A 4 -25.36 -16.44 -2.97
CA LEU A 4 -25.82 -15.34 -2.11
C LEU A 4 -24.69 -14.56 -1.40
N GLY A 5 -23.62 -14.21 -2.12
CA GLY A 5 -22.55 -13.34 -1.60
C GLY A 5 -21.50 -14.04 -0.73
N MET A 6 -21.60 -15.35 -0.50
CA MET A 6 -20.56 -16.11 0.20
C MET A 6 -19.32 -16.28 -0.68
N ALA A 7 -18.25 -15.56 -0.34
CA ALA A 7 -16.97 -15.64 -1.05
C ALA A 7 -16.09 -16.75 -0.46
N LYS A 8 -15.46 -17.55 -1.35
CA LYS A 8 -14.51 -18.58 -0.95
C LYS A 8 -13.18 -17.94 -0.55
N ILE A 9 -12.68 -18.27 0.64
CA ILE A 9 -11.36 -17.84 1.11
C ILE A 9 -10.34 -18.94 0.82
N ASN A 10 -9.17 -18.59 0.25
CA ASN A 10 -8.04 -19.50 0.11
C ASN A 10 -6.75 -18.84 0.61
N TYR A 11 -5.83 -19.65 1.14
CA TYR A 11 -4.54 -19.21 1.65
C TYR A 11 -3.43 -19.75 0.75
N THR A 12 -2.56 -18.87 0.25
CA THR A 12 -1.33 -19.25 -0.46
C THR A 12 -0.13 -18.86 0.38
N HIS A 13 0.71 -19.84 0.70
CA HIS A 13 1.84 -19.69 1.63
C HIS A 13 2.90 -20.75 1.32
N ALA A 14 4.10 -20.60 1.88
CA ALA A 14 5.13 -21.62 1.81
C ALA A 14 4.76 -22.89 2.58
N PRO A 15 5.23 -24.09 2.17
CA PRO A 15 4.95 -25.36 2.86
C PRO A 15 5.26 -25.34 4.36
N THR A 16 6.26 -24.54 4.76
CA THR A 16 6.62 -24.31 6.16
C THR A 16 6.49 -22.81 6.43
N PRO A 17 5.32 -22.33 6.88
CA PRO A 17 5.13 -20.93 7.28
C PRO A 17 6.09 -20.54 8.41
N ARG A 18 6.40 -19.26 8.49
CA ARG A 18 7.30 -18.71 9.50
C ARG A 18 6.79 -19.02 10.92
N PRO A 19 7.64 -19.58 11.82
CA PRO A 19 7.29 -19.73 13.22
C PRO A 19 7.19 -18.35 13.91
N ILE A 20 6.24 -18.23 14.81
CA ILE A 20 5.97 -17.02 15.60
C ILE A 20 5.83 -17.43 17.06
N LYS A 21 6.52 -16.72 17.95
CA LYS A 21 6.43 -16.92 19.39
C LYS A 21 5.43 -15.94 20.00
N GLU A 22 4.50 -16.45 20.79
CA GLU A 22 3.54 -15.66 21.55
C GLU A 22 4.14 -15.18 22.88
N ARG A 23 3.55 -14.13 23.49
CA ARG A 23 4.00 -13.57 24.77
C ARG A 23 3.87 -14.53 25.95
N ASP A 24 2.95 -15.49 25.87
CA ASP A 24 2.78 -16.55 26.87
C ASP A 24 3.84 -17.67 26.74
N GLY A 25 4.73 -17.57 25.76
CA GLY A 25 5.79 -18.52 25.49
C GLY A 25 5.39 -19.66 24.54
N SER A 26 4.12 -19.74 24.14
CA SER A 26 3.68 -20.72 23.15
C SER A 26 4.23 -20.39 21.75
N GLU A 27 4.35 -21.43 20.92
CA GLU A 27 4.77 -21.30 19.53
C GLU A 27 3.59 -21.56 18.59
N THR A 28 3.48 -20.72 17.57
CA THR A 28 2.53 -20.85 16.46
C THR A 28 3.27 -20.54 15.15
N ASP A 29 2.53 -20.37 14.07
CA ASP A 29 3.08 -19.92 12.80
C ASP A 29 2.19 -18.83 12.18
N LEU A 30 2.78 -18.11 11.22
CA LEU A 30 2.14 -16.99 10.55
C LEU A 30 0.80 -17.37 9.90
N LEU A 31 0.71 -18.57 9.31
CA LEU A 31 -0.51 -19.03 8.66
C LEU A 31 -1.63 -19.23 9.68
N LYS A 32 -1.37 -19.95 10.78
CA LYS A 32 -2.38 -20.19 11.82
C LYS A 32 -2.89 -18.91 12.44
N ILE A 33 -2.02 -17.91 12.66
CA ILE A 33 -2.43 -16.59 13.12
C ILE A 33 -3.43 -15.99 12.13
N ILE A 34 -3.11 -16.02 10.83
CA ILE A 34 -3.96 -15.42 9.78
C ILE A 34 -5.29 -16.17 9.63
N GLU A 35 -5.28 -17.51 9.59
CA GLU A 35 -6.50 -18.33 9.49
C GLU A 35 -7.44 -18.08 10.66
N LYS A 36 -6.91 -18.08 11.89
CA LYS A 36 -7.69 -17.80 13.11
C LYS A 36 -8.31 -16.41 13.12
N ASN A 37 -7.61 -15.42 12.54
CA ASN A 37 -8.02 -14.02 12.55
C ASN A 37 -8.81 -13.61 11.29
N THR A 38 -9.04 -14.52 10.34
CA THR A 38 -9.79 -14.25 9.10
C THR A 38 -11.24 -14.73 9.23
N PRO A 39 -12.22 -13.82 9.40
CA PRO A 39 -13.62 -14.21 9.51
C PRO A 39 -14.18 -14.68 8.15
N PRO A 40 -15.27 -15.47 8.15
CA PRO A 40 -16.00 -15.78 6.92
C PRO A 40 -16.34 -14.54 6.10
N CYS A 41 -16.31 -14.66 4.77
CA CYS A 41 -16.56 -13.55 3.85
C CYS A 41 -17.95 -13.67 3.24
N THR A 42 -18.88 -12.86 3.75
CA THR A 42 -20.26 -12.77 3.25
C THR A 42 -20.51 -11.35 2.76
N LEU A 43 -20.60 -11.20 1.45
CA LEU A 43 -20.72 -9.92 0.77
C LEU A 43 -22.17 -9.64 0.35
N ASN A 44 -22.45 -8.41 -0.07
CA ASN A 44 -23.75 -8.02 -0.59
C ASN A 44 -24.11 -8.87 -1.83
N PRO A 45 -25.20 -9.67 -1.81
CA PRO A 45 -25.58 -10.53 -2.93
C PRO A 45 -25.88 -9.79 -4.23
N TRP A 46 -26.21 -8.49 -4.17
CA TRP A 46 -26.47 -7.66 -5.34
C TRP A 46 -25.18 -7.22 -6.04
N LEU A 47 -24.04 -7.29 -5.35
CA LEU A 47 -22.71 -6.98 -5.89
C LEU A 47 -22.00 -8.29 -6.23
N PHE A 48 -22.60 -9.06 -7.13
CA PHE A 48 -22.27 -10.47 -7.42
C PHE A 48 -21.04 -10.67 -8.33
N ASN A 49 -20.34 -9.60 -8.71
CA ASN A 49 -19.06 -9.69 -9.39
C ASN A 49 -18.15 -8.50 -9.03
N GLY A 50 -16.87 -8.63 -9.35
CA GLY A 50 -15.86 -7.63 -9.02
C GLY A 50 -16.07 -6.27 -9.70
N HIS A 51 -16.69 -6.24 -10.88
CA HIS A 51 -17.04 -4.97 -11.53
C HIS A 51 -18.11 -4.21 -10.72
N LEU A 52 -19.19 -4.88 -10.32
CA LEU A 52 -20.26 -4.26 -9.52
C LEU A 52 -19.76 -3.83 -8.14
N GLN A 53 -18.95 -4.67 -7.48
CA GLN A 53 -18.23 -4.29 -6.25
C GLN A 53 -17.43 -3.01 -6.45
N THR A 54 -16.59 -2.97 -7.49
CA THR A 54 -15.71 -1.82 -7.78
C THR A 54 -16.48 -0.57 -8.14
N MET A 55 -17.50 -0.68 -9.00
CA MET A 55 -18.34 0.44 -9.44
C MET A 55 -19.17 1.01 -8.28
N TRP A 56 -19.55 0.21 -7.29
CA TRP A 56 -20.31 0.68 -6.12
C TRP A 56 -19.58 1.79 -5.35
N THR A 57 -18.24 1.85 -5.40
CA THR A 57 -17.46 2.92 -4.78
C THR A 57 -17.82 4.32 -5.30
N ALA A 58 -18.28 4.43 -6.55
CA ALA A 58 -18.72 5.68 -7.15
C ALA A 58 -19.95 6.28 -6.45
N THR A 59 -20.69 5.50 -5.66
CA THR A 59 -21.83 5.97 -4.86
C THR A 59 -21.41 6.79 -3.62
N LYS A 60 -20.10 6.92 -3.37
CA LYS A 60 -19.48 7.68 -2.25
C LYS A 60 -20.11 7.33 -0.89
N PRO A 61 -20.05 6.06 -0.45
CA PRO A 61 -20.56 5.68 0.86
C PRO A 61 -19.86 6.49 1.96
N HIS A 62 -20.62 6.86 3.00
CA HIS A 62 -20.08 7.58 4.15
C HIS A 62 -19.04 6.71 4.86
N GLY A 63 -17.85 7.26 5.12
CA GLY A 63 -16.78 6.59 5.87
C GLY A 63 -16.63 7.15 7.28
N PRO A 64 -16.02 6.39 8.21
CA PRO A 64 -15.82 6.82 9.60
C PRO A 64 -14.98 8.09 9.68
N LYS A 65 -15.24 8.94 10.67
CA LYS A 65 -14.53 10.21 10.84
C LYS A 65 -13.15 9.94 11.44
N VAL A 66 -12.11 10.45 10.79
CA VAL A 66 -10.74 10.47 11.32
C VAL A 66 -10.22 11.89 11.13
N TYR A 67 -9.52 12.39 12.15
CA TYR A 67 -8.93 13.73 12.20
C TYR A 67 -7.42 13.61 12.11
N TYR A 68 -6.79 14.55 11.43
CA TYR A 68 -5.37 14.50 11.13
C TYR A 68 -4.63 15.79 11.42
N ARG A 69 -3.39 15.66 11.88
CA ARG A 69 -2.38 16.72 11.85
C ARG A 69 -1.34 16.42 10.78
N ARG A 70 -1.09 17.37 9.89
CA ARG A 70 -0.15 17.24 8.78
C ARG A 70 1.23 17.75 9.17
N LYS A 71 2.24 16.95 8.85
CA LYS A 71 3.64 17.36 8.79
C LYS A 71 4.14 17.30 7.35
N VAL A 72 4.82 18.35 6.91
CA VAL A 72 5.54 18.34 5.62
C VAL A 72 7.00 17.92 5.87
N PHE A 73 7.52 17.11 4.96
CA PHE A 73 8.90 16.65 4.92
C PHE A 73 9.54 17.16 3.65
N GLU A 74 10.74 17.72 3.79
CA GLU A 74 11.65 17.89 2.66
C GLU A 74 12.33 16.55 2.40
N SER A 75 12.32 16.10 1.15
CA SER A 75 12.91 14.84 0.75
C SER A 75 14.42 14.88 0.94
N ASP A 76 14.98 13.83 1.58
CA ASP A 76 16.42 13.65 1.70
C ASP A 76 17.04 12.91 0.49
N GLU A 77 16.20 12.50 -0.47
CA GLU A 77 16.62 11.84 -1.69
C GLU A 77 17.04 12.86 -2.76
N LYS A 78 18.32 12.82 -3.13
CA LYS A 78 18.92 13.80 -4.05
C LYS A 78 18.39 13.67 -5.47
N ALA A 79 18.13 12.44 -5.92
CA ALA A 79 17.59 12.19 -7.25
C ALA A 79 16.12 12.66 -7.37
N PHE A 80 15.39 12.66 -6.24
CA PHE A 80 13.97 12.95 -6.18
C PHE A 80 13.66 14.01 -5.12
N GLY A 81 14.23 15.21 -5.30
CA GLY A 81 14.03 16.34 -4.39
C GLY A 81 12.58 16.87 -4.36
N GLY A 82 12.36 17.88 -3.52
CA GLY A 82 11.03 18.44 -3.22
C GLY A 82 10.49 17.91 -1.90
N SER A 83 9.18 18.01 -1.70
CA SER A 83 8.54 17.74 -0.42
C SER A 83 7.31 16.83 -0.55
N PHE A 84 6.98 16.17 0.56
CA PHE A 84 5.81 15.31 0.70
C PHE A 84 5.18 15.50 2.07
N ALA A 85 3.93 15.05 2.23
CA ALA A 85 3.17 15.26 3.45
C ALA A 85 2.86 13.93 4.16
N VAL A 86 2.86 13.95 5.49
CA VAL A 86 2.40 12.85 6.33
C VAL A 86 1.32 13.36 7.27
N ASP A 87 0.18 12.68 7.25
CA ASP A 87 -0.98 13.00 8.10
C ASP A 87 -1.03 12.02 9.28
N PHE A 88 -0.96 12.53 10.50
CA PHE A 88 -1.00 11.76 11.73
C PHE A 88 -2.40 11.80 12.30
N ALA A 89 -3.00 10.64 12.56
CA ALA A 89 -4.31 10.57 13.19
C ALA A 89 -4.24 11.15 14.60
N VAL A 90 -5.19 12.01 14.94
CA VAL A 90 -5.28 12.69 16.24
C VAL A 90 -6.71 12.68 16.75
N GLU A 91 -6.87 13.06 18.02
CA GLU A 91 -8.18 13.32 18.60
C GLU A 91 -8.94 14.41 17.82
N PRO A 92 -10.29 14.36 17.82
CA PRO A 92 -11.10 15.37 17.17
C PRO A 92 -10.77 16.79 17.63
N PHE A 93 -10.74 17.71 16.68
CA PHE A 93 -10.51 19.14 16.93
C PHE A 93 -11.51 20.00 16.16
N GLU A 94 -11.66 21.23 16.61
CA GLU A 94 -12.39 22.29 15.91
C GLU A 94 -11.46 23.06 14.96
N GLY A 95 -12.01 23.54 13.86
CA GLY A 95 -11.29 24.33 12.85
C GLY A 95 -11.15 23.63 11.50
N ASN A 96 -10.88 24.45 10.48
CA ASN A 96 -10.77 24.00 9.10
C ASN A 96 -9.75 24.88 8.36
N ASP A 97 -8.87 24.26 7.60
CA ASP A 97 -8.00 24.94 6.65
C ASP A 97 -8.49 24.59 5.22
N PRO A 98 -8.97 25.57 4.43
CA PRO A 98 -9.50 25.29 3.09
C PRO A 98 -8.44 24.74 2.13
N THR A 99 -7.15 24.96 2.42
CA THR A 99 -6.02 24.45 1.62
C THR A 99 -5.75 22.97 1.88
N LEU A 100 -6.31 22.39 2.96
CA LEU A 100 -6.14 21.00 3.34
C LEU A 100 -7.40 20.16 3.09
N PRO A 101 -7.28 18.82 3.09
CA PRO A 101 -8.44 17.95 3.15
C PRO A 101 -9.27 18.20 4.42
N TRP A 102 -10.54 17.83 4.37
CA TRP A 102 -11.44 17.98 5.51
C TRP A 102 -10.94 17.19 6.74
N ARG A 103 -11.05 17.78 7.94
CA ARG A 103 -10.48 17.26 9.22
C ARG A 103 -8.96 17.14 9.19
N THR A 104 -8.27 18.04 8.50
CA THR A 104 -6.81 18.09 8.49
C THR A 104 -6.34 19.51 8.75
N LEU A 105 -5.41 19.65 9.68
CA LEU A 105 -4.70 20.90 9.97
C LEU A 105 -3.21 20.60 10.02
N TYR A 106 -2.36 21.60 9.84
CA TYR A 106 -0.94 21.43 10.13
C TYR A 106 -0.71 21.24 11.63
N PHE A 107 0.39 20.55 11.97
CA PHE A 107 0.93 20.65 13.31
C PHE A 107 1.43 22.06 13.59
N THR A 108 1.27 22.52 14.83
CA THR A 108 2.00 23.69 15.33
C THR A 108 3.47 23.34 15.60
N GLU A 109 4.34 24.34 15.68
CA GLU A 109 5.75 24.12 16.03
C GLU A 109 5.90 23.41 17.39
N ASP A 110 5.08 23.79 18.37
CA ASP A 110 5.07 23.16 19.69
C ASP A 110 4.62 21.69 19.63
N GLU A 111 3.57 21.37 18.87
CA GLU A 111 3.14 19.97 18.67
C GLU A 111 4.25 19.16 17.98
N MET A 112 4.96 19.75 17.01
CA MET A 112 6.07 19.08 16.33
C MET A 112 7.26 18.81 17.25
N ASN A 113 7.64 19.78 18.09
CA ASN A 113 8.76 19.67 19.01
C ASN A 113 8.50 18.61 20.10
N ASN A 114 7.23 18.40 20.46
CA ASN A 114 6.82 17.46 21.50
C ASN A 114 6.31 16.11 20.97
N MET A 115 6.46 15.83 19.68
CA MET A 115 5.91 14.62 19.06
C MET A 115 6.62 13.34 19.49
N GLY A 116 7.91 13.40 19.83
CA GLY A 116 8.72 12.23 20.17
C GLY A 116 8.33 11.58 21.50
N SER A 117 8.40 10.26 21.59
CA SER A 117 8.08 9.47 22.79
C SER A 117 8.91 8.18 22.87
N SER A 118 9.22 7.73 24.09
CA SER A 118 9.89 6.45 24.35
C SER A 118 8.93 5.33 24.80
N ASP A 119 7.61 5.52 24.65
CA ASP A 119 6.63 4.48 24.93
C ASP A 119 6.72 3.29 23.93
N ARG A 120 5.90 2.27 24.17
CA ARG A 120 5.81 1.06 23.32
C ARG A 120 4.48 0.96 22.56
N LYS A 121 3.74 2.06 22.39
CA LYS A 121 2.46 2.04 21.66
C LYS A 121 2.72 1.71 20.18
N PRO A 122 2.03 0.73 19.58
CA PRO A 122 2.23 0.38 18.19
C PRO A 122 1.83 1.52 17.25
N LEU A 123 2.63 1.74 16.21
CA LEU A 123 2.42 2.78 15.22
C LEU A 123 2.26 2.16 13.82
N LEU A 124 1.13 2.46 13.18
CA LEU A 124 0.80 1.99 11.84
C LEU A 124 1.11 3.08 10.79
N VAL A 125 1.99 2.76 9.85
CA VAL A 125 2.33 3.60 8.69
C VAL A 125 1.51 3.14 7.50
N VAL A 126 0.69 4.03 6.94
CA VAL A 126 -0.30 3.70 5.92
C VAL A 126 0.01 4.37 4.59
N LEU A 127 -0.13 3.62 3.49
CA LEU A 127 -0.01 4.10 2.12
C LEU A 127 -1.34 3.97 1.37
N HIS A 128 -1.78 5.08 0.79
CA HIS A 128 -3.00 5.14 -0.02
C HIS A 128 -2.77 4.65 -1.46
N GLY A 129 -3.86 4.41 -2.20
CA GLY A 129 -3.86 4.04 -3.61
C GLY A 129 -3.68 5.22 -4.56
N LEU A 130 -3.97 5.02 -5.85
CA LEU A 130 -3.80 6.04 -6.89
C LEU A 130 -4.58 7.33 -6.53
N SER A 131 -3.87 8.46 -6.55
CA SER A 131 -4.31 9.86 -6.39
C SER A 131 -5.08 10.19 -5.12
N GLY A 132 -5.00 9.33 -4.11
CA GLY A 132 -5.79 9.42 -2.89
C GLY A 132 -5.15 10.24 -1.77
N GLY A 133 -5.28 9.75 -0.54
CA GLY A 133 -4.71 10.36 0.64
C GLY A 133 -5.29 9.81 1.95
N SER A 134 -4.95 10.45 3.06
CA SER A 134 -5.53 10.17 4.40
C SER A 134 -7.07 10.28 4.46
N HIS A 135 -7.67 11.05 3.56
CA HIS A 135 -9.11 11.28 3.49
C HIS A 135 -9.90 10.11 2.88
N GLU A 136 -9.21 9.12 2.28
CA GLU A 136 -9.82 8.00 1.58
C GLU A 136 -10.71 7.15 2.49
N VAL A 137 -11.91 6.81 1.98
CA VAL A 137 -12.94 6.11 2.75
C VAL A 137 -12.51 4.67 3.07
N TYR A 138 -11.92 3.98 2.10
CA TYR A 138 -11.43 2.60 2.27
C TYR A 138 -10.36 2.50 3.37
N LEU A 139 -9.46 3.49 3.38
CA LEU A 139 -8.40 3.59 4.37
C LEU A 139 -8.99 3.85 5.76
N ARG A 140 -9.89 4.83 5.87
CA ARG A 140 -10.56 5.18 7.13
C ARG A 140 -11.38 4.03 7.72
N HIS A 141 -12.05 3.22 6.90
CA HIS A 141 -12.75 2.01 7.37
C HIS A 141 -11.81 0.98 8.02
N THR A 142 -10.51 1.02 7.71
CA THR A 142 -9.53 0.11 8.28
C THR A 142 -8.87 0.68 9.52
N ILE A 143 -8.51 1.97 9.50
CA ILE A 143 -7.77 2.57 10.62
C ILE A 143 -8.68 2.99 11.78
N ALA A 144 -9.94 3.35 11.53
CA ALA A 144 -10.84 3.84 12.59
C ALA A 144 -11.04 2.80 13.71
N PRO A 145 -11.30 1.50 13.42
CA PRO A 145 -11.38 0.49 14.48
C PRO A 145 -10.11 0.34 15.33
N LEU A 146 -8.93 0.57 14.76
CA LEU A 146 -7.66 0.51 15.50
C LEU A 146 -7.47 1.71 16.42
N LEU A 147 -7.92 2.89 15.98
CA LEU A 147 -7.89 4.13 16.76
C LEU A 147 -8.93 4.10 17.89
N GLU A 148 -10.16 3.65 17.62
CA GLU A 148 -11.27 3.59 18.60
C GLU A 148 -10.97 2.64 19.78
N GLN A 149 -10.19 1.59 19.54
CA GLN A 149 -9.73 0.69 20.61
C GLN A 149 -8.64 1.31 21.50
N GLY A 150 -8.10 2.49 21.14
CA GLY A 150 -7.11 3.25 21.90
C GLY A 150 -5.69 2.67 21.85
N GLY A 151 -5.48 1.53 21.19
CA GLY A 151 -4.22 0.78 21.20
C GLY A 151 -3.17 1.26 20.19
N TRP A 152 -3.56 2.04 19.18
CA TRP A 152 -2.70 2.38 18.03
C TRP A 152 -2.53 3.88 17.83
N ASP A 153 -1.35 4.27 17.34
CA ASP A 153 -1.17 5.52 16.61
C ASP A 153 -1.06 5.21 15.11
N VAL A 154 -1.51 6.14 14.27
CA VAL A 154 -1.55 5.95 12.82
C VAL A 154 -1.00 7.18 12.13
N CYS A 155 -0.15 6.98 11.11
CA CYS A 155 0.19 8.02 10.15
C CYS A 155 -0.01 7.54 8.72
N VAL A 156 -0.41 8.46 7.84
CA VAL A 156 -0.63 8.20 6.42
C VAL A 156 0.39 9.02 5.63
N VAL A 157 1.24 8.36 4.87
CA VAL A 157 2.15 9.05 3.94
C VAL A 157 1.35 9.42 2.70
N ASN A 158 1.14 10.71 2.49
CA ASN A 158 0.50 11.21 1.28
C ASN A 158 1.55 11.34 0.19
N SER A 159 1.29 10.69 -0.94
CA SER A 159 2.15 10.79 -2.10
C SER A 159 2.21 12.22 -2.64
N ARG A 160 3.31 12.56 -3.33
CA ARG A 160 3.56 13.92 -3.82
C ARG A 160 2.45 14.42 -4.74
N GLY A 161 1.95 15.62 -4.45
CA GLY A 161 0.83 16.25 -5.13
C GLY A 161 -0.56 15.81 -4.65
N CYS A 162 -0.67 14.69 -3.91
CA CYS A 162 -1.94 14.13 -3.45
C CYS A 162 -2.44 14.79 -2.16
N ALA A 163 -3.70 14.53 -1.78
CA ALA A 163 -4.29 15.05 -0.54
C ALA A 163 -4.11 16.57 -0.34
N LYS A 164 -4.19 17.35 -1.43
CA LYS A 164 -3.91 18.79 -1.48
C LYS A 164 -2.51 19.20 -0.96
N SER A 165 -1.53 18.31 -0.96
CA SER A 165 -0.13 18.70 -0.72
C SER A 165 0.39 19.45 -1.94
N LYS A 166 0.96 20.63 -1.73
CA LYS A 166 1.59 21.39 -2.81
C LYS A 166 2.83 20.65 -3.33
N LEU A 167 2.98 20.59 -4.64
CA LEU A 167 4.18 20.08 -5.28
C LEU A 167 5.32 21.11 -5.19
N THR A 168 6.55 20.67 -4.94
CA THR A 168 7.73 21.55 -4.81
C THR A 168 8.90 21.09 -5.69
N SER A 169 8.64 20.18 -6.62
CA SER A 169 9.57 19.68 -7.64
C SER A 169 8.81 19.28 -8.91
N GLY A 170 9.53 18.85 -9.95
CA GLY A 170 8.93 18.40 -11.21
C GLY A 170 8.42 16.96 -11.17
N ILE A 171 8.38 16.35 -9.98
CA ILE A 171 8.24 14.91 -9.81
C ILE A 171 7.05 14.64 -8.90
N LEU A 172 6.00 14.03 -9.47
CA LEU A 172 4.89 13.47 -8.72
C LEU A 172 5.34 12.19 -7.97
N TYR A 173 4.49 11.19 -7.90
CA TYR A 173 4.78 9.88 -7.34
C TYR A 173 4.37 8.81 -8.34
N ASN A 174 4.91 7.61 -8.16
CA ASN A 174 4.56 6.46 -8.99
C ASN A 174 4.68 5.16 -8.19
N ALA A 175 4.48 4.02 -8.85
CA ALA A 175 4.51 2.69 -8.23
C ALA A 175 5.86 2.31 -7.57
N ARG A 176 6.94 3.04 -7.85
CA ARG A 176 8.31 2.81 -7.40
C ARG A 176 8.74 3.75 -6.26
N SER A 177 7.91 4.71 -5.84
CA SER A 177 8.21 5.74 -4.82
C SER A 177 8.40 5.18 -3.40
N THR A 178 9.45 4.37 -3.16
CA THR A 178 9.76 3.76 -1.86
C THR A 178 10.58 4.67 -0.94
N TRP A 179 11.25 5.69 -1.47
CA TRP A 179 12.17 6.54 -0.69
C TRP A 179 11.46 7.45 0.32
N ASP A 180 10.32 8.05 -0.04
CA ASP A 180 9.56 8.91 0.90
C ASP A 180 9.10 8.07 2.09
N LEU A 181 8.63 6.83 1.84
CA LEU A 181 8.32 5.86 2.90
C LEU A 181 9.57 5.52 3.73
N ARG A 182 10.70 5.24 3.09
CA ARG A 182 11.98 4.94 3.77
C ARG A 182 12.42 6.08 4.69
N GLN A 183 12.31 7.32 4.23
CA GLN A 183 12.61 8.50 5.04
C GLN A 183 11.68 8.60 6.24
N VAL A 184 10.36 8.40 6.04
CA VAL A 184 9.37 8.41 7.13
C VAL A 184 9.67 7.33 8.16
N VAL A 185 9.94 6.09 7.73
CA VAL A 185 10.20 4.98 8.66
C VAL A 185 11.48 5.22 9.47
N LYS A 186 12.55 5.72 8.84
CA LYS A 186 13.79 6.11 9.54
C LYS A 186 13.55 7.23 10.54
N TRP A 187 12.79 8.26 10.15
CA TRP A 187 12.45 9.37 11.03
C TRP A 187 11.59 8.91 12.22
N LEU A 188 10.57 8.08 11.97
CA LEU A 188 9.72 7.50 13.03
C LEU A 188 10.54 6.68 14.02
N ARG A 189 11.48 5.84 13.55
CA ARG A 189 12.36 5.08 14.44
C ARG A 189 13.22 6.00 15.31
N LYS A 190 13.67 7.15 14.79
CA LYS A 190 14.46 8.13 15.54
C LYS A 190 13.65 8.80 16.65
N ILE A 191 12.42 9.24 16.37
CA ILE A 191 11.60 9.96 17.35
C ILE A 191 10.76 9.05 18.26
N PHE A 192 10.57 7.79 17.85
CA PHE A 192 9.87 6.74 18.60
C PHE A 192 10.74 5.47 18.70
N PRO A 193 11.84 5.50 19.47
CA PRO A 193 12.83 4.41 19.49
C PRO A 193 12.24 3.05 19.89
N ASN A 194 11.25 3.04 20.79
CA ASN A 194 10.69 1.82 21.38
C ASN A 194 9.36 1.38 20.76
N ARG A 195 8.72 2.22 19.93
CA ARG A 195 7.44 1.86 19.31
C ARG A 195 7.65 0.79 18.23
N PRO A 196 6.87 -0.30 18.24
CA PRO A 196 6.87 -1.22 17.11
C PRO A 196 6.15 -0.56 15.93
N LEU A 197 6.77 -0.63 14.75
CA LEU A 197 6.24 -0.04 13.53
C LEU A 197 5.57 -1.13 12.70
N PHE A 198 4.43 -0.82 12.09
CA PHE A 198 3.69 -1.69 11.19
C PHE A 198 3.40 -0.96 9.88
N GLY A 199 3.31 -1.71 8.78
CA GLY A 199 2.97 -1.17 7.46
C GLY A 199 1.57 -1.59 7.01
N LEU A 200 0.82 -0.70 6.38
CA LEU A 200 -0.44 -1.01 5.69
C LEU A 200 -0.50 -0.29 4.34
N GLY A 201 -0.71 -1.03 3.25
CA GLY A 201 -0.80 -0.47 1.90
C GLY A 201 -2.09 -0.86 1.19
N PHE A 202 -2.61 0.06 0.38
CA PHE A 202 -3.80 -0.15 -0.45
C PHE A 202 -3.49 0.11 -1.92
N SER A 203 -3.87 -0.81 -2.82
CA SER A 203 -3.71 -0.63 -4.27
C SER A 203 -2.28 -0.21 -4.65
N LEU A 204 -2.07 0.95 -5.29
CA LEU A 204 -0.73 1.43 -5.62
C LEU A 204 0.19 1.57 -4.38
N GLY A 205 -0.35 2.00 -3.24
CA GLY A 205 0.37 2.03 -1.96
C GLY A 205 0.73 0.64 -1.43
N ALA A 206 -0.08 -0.38 -1.74
CA ALA A 206 0.30 -1.77 -1.47
C ALA A 206 1.49 -2.21 -2.32
N ASN A 207 1.55 -1.80 -3.59
CA ASN A 207 2.70 -2.09 -4.45
C ASN A 207 3.99 -1.42 -3.94
N ILE A 208 3.90 -0.14 -3.56
CA ILE A 208 5.03 0.61 -2.97
C ILE A 208 5.49 -0.05 -1.67
N LEU A 209 4.58 -0.40 -0.76
CA LEU A 209 4.92 -1.06 0.51
C LEU A 209 5.58 -2.43 0.29
N THR A 210 5.10 -3.19 -0.70
CA THR A 210 5.65 -4.50 -1.05
C THR A 210 7.08 -4.37 -1.57
N ASN A 211 7.32 -3.44 -2.50
CA ASN A 211 8.67 -3.14 -2.98
C ASN A 211 9.58 -2.67 -1.85
N TYR A 212 9.12 -1.75 -0.99
CA TYR A 212 9.88 -1.30 0.17
C TYR A 212 10.29 -2.47 1.09
N CYS A 213 9.34 -3.33 1.49
CA CYS A 213 9.65 -4.49 2.33
C CYS A 213 10.61 -5.47 1.67
N GLY A 214 10.54 -5.63 0.34
CA GLY A 214 11.48 -6.45 -0.42
C GLY A 214 12.87 -5.82 -0.56
N GLU A 215 12.95 -4.50 -0.75
CA GLU A 215 14.20 -3.73 -0.83
C GLU A 215 14.94 -3.70 0.50
N GLU A 216 14.22 -3.43 1.60
CA GLU A 216 14.83 -3.42 2.92
C GLU A 216 15.24 -4.82 3.36
N GLY A 217 14.47 -5.85 2.97
CA GLY A 217 14.76 -7.25 3.29
C GLY A 217 15.01 -7.44 4.80
N SER A 218 16.22 -7.87 5.15
CA SER A 218 16.65 -8.07 6.54
C SER A 218 16.79 -6.78 7.35
N ASN A 219 16.86 -5.61 6.70
CA ASN A 219 16.92 -4.29 7.34
C ASN A 219 15.53 -3.68 7.58
N CYS A 220 14.45 -4.36 7.18
CA CYS A 220 13.11 -3.82 7.31
C CYS A 220 12.75 -3.57 8.78
N LEU A 221 12.40 -2.31 9.09
CA LEU A 221 12.09 -1.87 10.46
C LEU A 221 10.66 -2.16 10.91
N PHE A 222 9.82 -2.72 10.03
CA PHE A 222 8.45 -3.12 10.37
C PHE A 222 8.42 -4.47 11.10
N LYS A 223 7.53 -4.59 12.08
CA LYS A 223 7.24 -5.85 12.79
C LYS A 223 6.27 -6.74 12.04
N ALA A 224 5.37 -6.15 11.27
CA ALA A 224 4.59 -6.81 10.23
C ALA A 224 4.10 -5.78 9.21
N ALA A 225 3.72 -6.25 8.03
CA ALA A 225 3.09 -5.42 7.00
C ALA A 225 1.85 -6.11 6.42
N VAL A 226 0.87 -5.31 6.01
CA VAL A 226 -0.37 -5.77 5.38
C VAL A 226 -0.59 -5.03 4.08
N VAL A 227 -1.01 -5.74 3.03
CA VAL A 227 -1.35 -5.14 1.73
C VAL A 227 -2.71 -5.59 1.24
N CYS A 228 -3.49 -4.66 0.69
CA CYS A 228 -4.83 -4.92 0.18
C CYS A 228 -4.93 -4.56 -1.31
N SER A 229 -5.47 -5.47 -2.13
CA SER A 229 -5.63 -5.32 -3.59
C SER A 229 -4.34 -4.83 -4.29
N ASN A 230 -3.20 -5.48 -4.04
CA ASN A 230 -1.91 -5.08 -4.60
C ASN A 230 -1.83 -5.39 -6.11
N PRO A 231 -1.58 -4.41 -7.00
CA PRO A 231 -1.30 -4.67 -8.42
C PRO A 231 0.15 -5.14 -8.61
N TYR A 232 0.46 -6.38 -8.22
CA TYR A 232 1.83 -6.93 -8.18
C TYR A 232 2.60 -6.88 -9.51
N ASN A 233 1.90 -7.08 -10.63
CA ASN A 233 2.48 -7.02 -11.97
C ASN A 233 1.72 -5.98 -12.82
N LEU A 234 2.31 -4.79 -12.91
CA LEU A 234 1.71 -3.64 -13.57
C LEU A 234 1.65 -3.82 -15.08
N ASP A 235 2.64 -4.50 -15.66
CA ASP A 235 2.71 -4.76 -17.10
C ASP A 235 1.56 -5.68 -17.54
N ILE A 236 1.39 -6.82 -16.84
CA ILE A 236 0.29 -7.75 -17.10
C ILE A 236 -1.06 -7.07 -16.86
N SER A 237 -1.22 -6.35 -15.73
CA SER A 237 -2.47 -5.68 -15.39
C SER A 237 -2.86 -4.64 -16.43
N SER A 238 -1.91 -3.81 -16.87
CA SER A 238 -2.13 -2.78 -17.90
C SER A 238 -2.55 -3.39 -19.24
N LYS A 239 -1.88 -4.47 -19.68
CA LYS A 239 -2.20 -5.17 -20.93
C LYS A 239 -3.59 -5.81 -20.91
N VAL A 240 -3.95 -6.50 -19.84
CA VAL A 240 -5.27 -7.13 -19.72
C VAL A 240 -6.39 -6.09 -19.65
N LEU A 241 -6.20 -5.02 -18.88
CA LEU A 241 -7.13 -3.89 -18.87
C LEU A 241 -7.29 -3.29 -20.26
N SER A 242 -6.19 -3.06 -20.98
CA SER A 242 -6.19 -2.50 -22.34
C SER A 242 -6.92 -3.39 -23.36
N ASN A 243 -6.90 -4.70 -23.14
CA ASN A 243 -7.50 -5.70 -24.04
C ASN A 243 -8.99 -5.96 -23.77
N SER A 244 -9.61 -5.31 -22.79
CA SER A 244 -11.04 -5.43 -22.51
C SER A 244 -11.74 -4.07 -22.62
N LEU A 245 -12.99 -4.06 -23.10
CA LEU A 245 -13.74 -2.82 -23.27
C LEU A 245 -13.96 -2.09 -21.94
N LEU A 246 -14.40 -2.81 -20.90
CA LEU A 246 -14.55 -2.24 -19.56
C LEU A 246 -13.19 -1.84 -18.95
N GLY A 247 -12.16 -2.67 -19.14
CA GLY A 247 -10.80 -2.35 -18.69
C GLY A 247 -10.27 -1.04 -19.24
N LYS A 248 -10.37 -0.87 -20.55
CA LYS A 248 -9.85 0.30 -21.27
C LYS A 248 -10.71 1.53 -21.07
N GLU A 249 -12.01 1.42 -21.36
CA GLU A 249 -12.90 2.57 -21.45
C GLU A 249 -13.49 3.01 -20.11
N VAL A 250 -13.46 2.14 -19.09
CA VAL A 250 -13.83 2.52 -17.72
C VAL A 250 -12.57 2.70 -16.88
N TYR A 251 -11.83 1.63 -16.58
CA TYR A 251 -10.78 1.71 -15.56
C TYR A 251 -9.55 2.51 -15.99
N LEU A 252 -8.92 2.20 -17.14
CA LEU A 252 -7.74 2.93 -17.60
C LEU A 252 -8.05 4.38 -17.95
N ARG A 253 -9.23 4.65 -18.51
CA ARG A 253 -9.72 6.01 -18.79
C ARG A 253 -9.97 6.79 -17.50
N THR A 254 -10.64 6.22 -16.50
CA THR A 254 -10.87 6.89 -15.22
C THR A 254 -9.56 7.15 -14.48
N MET A 255 -8.67 6.14 -14.36
CA MET A 255 -7.37 6.33 -13.71
C MET A 255 -6.50 7.36 -14.44
N GLY A 256 -6.49 7.33 -15.78
CA GLY A 256 -5.80 8.33 -16.60
C GLY A 256 -6.36 9.75 -16.40
N ALA A 257 -7.68 9.90 -16.39
CA ALA A 257 -8.33 11.17 -16.12
C ALA A 257 -7.97 11.72 -14.73
N THR A 258 -8.00 10.87 -13.70
CA THR A 258 -7.66 11.29 -12.33
C THR A 258 -6.20 11.71 -12.19
N MET A 259 -5.26 10.98 -12.82
CA MET A 259 -3.84 11.35 -12.81
C MET A 259 -3.57 12.62 -13.63
N ARG A 260 -4.25 12.80 -14.77
CA ARG A 260 -4.21 14.05 -15.53
C ARG A 260 -4.71 15.23 -14.69
N GLU A 261 -5.85 15.08 -14.02
CA GLU A 261 -6.40 16.13 -13.13
C GLU A 261 -5.43 16.48 -12.01
N LEU A 262 -4.77 15.48 -11.42
CA LEU A 262 -3.70 15.70 -10.44
C LEU A 262 -2.56 16.52 -11.02
N ALA A 263 -2.05 16.18 -12.20
CA ALA A 263 -0.98 16.93 -12.85
C ALA A 263 -1.42 18.37 -13.20
N LEU A 264 -2.65 18.56 -13.69
CA LEU A 264 -3.18 19.88 -14.01
C LEU A 264 -3.37 20.77 -12.76
N ALA A 265 -3.70 20.16 -11.61
CA ALA A 265 -3.77 20.88 -10.33
C ALA A 265 -2.41 21.44 -9.88
N HIS A 266 -1.31 20.86 -10.37
CA HIS A 266 0.08 21.28 -10.11
C HIS A 266 0.77 21.78 -11.39
N LYS A 267 0.02 22.23 -12.40
CA LYS A 267 0.56 22.61 -13.72
C LYS A 267 1.68 23.64 -13.61
N LYS A 268 1.49 24.67 -12.76
CA LYS A 268 2.48 25.73 -12.57
C LYS A 268 3.79 25.19 -12.01
N GLU A 269 3.71 24.31 -11.02
CA GLU A 269 4.87 23.67 -10.40
C GLU A 269 5.57 22.73 -11.39
N LEU A 270 4.81 21.94 -12.15
CA LEU A 270 5.37 21.05 -13.18
C LEU A 270 6.07 21.84 -14.30
N GLU A 271 5.48 22.93 -14.80
CA GLU A 271 6.10 23.81 -15.81
C GLU A 271 7.36 24.51 -15.26
N LEU A 272 7.43 24.75 -13.95
CA LEU A 272 8.58 25.40 -13.32
C LEU A 272 9.76 24.44 -13.11
N TYR A 273 9.47 23.17 -12.79
CA TYR A 273 10.48 22.21 -12.33
C TYR A 273 10.70 21.02 -13.27
N SER A 274 10.05 20.99 -14.43
CA SER A 274 10.21 19.94 -15.44
C SER A 274 9.97 20.47 -16.85
N ASP A 275 10.48 19.74 -17.86
CA ASP A 275 10.27 20.04 -19.28
C ASP A 275 9.10 19.23 -19.86
N LEU A 276 8.09 18.93 -19.05
CA LEU A 276 6.92 18.17 -19.48
C LEU A 276 6.09 18.94 -20.52
N ASP A 277 5.69 18.26 -21.60
CA ASP A 277 4.71 18.81 -22.54
C ASP A 277 3.31 18.78 -21.90
N MET A 278 3.00 19.82 -21.13
CA MET A 278 1.72 19.94 -20.42
C MET A 278 0.52 19.99 -21.39
N ALA A 279 0.70 20.44 -22.64
CA ALA A 279 -0.37 20.43 -23.63
C ALA A 279 -0.69 19.01 -24.11
N ALA A 280 0.32 18.14 -24.21
CA ALA A 280 0.12 16.70 -24.45
C ALA A 280 -0.48 16.01 -23.23
N VAL A 281 -0.02 16.32 -22.02
CA VAL A 281 -0.56 15.76 -20.76
C VAL A 281 -2.05 16.07 -20.63
N GLU A 282 -2.47 17.31 -20.91
CA GLU A 282 -3.88 17.73 -20.88
C GLU A 282 -4.76 16.93 -21.87
N LYS A 283 -4.19 16.44 -22.97
CA LYS A 283 -4.88 15.63 -23.98
C LYS A 283 -4.82 14.12 -23.71
N SER A 284 -4.05 13.68 -22.71
CA SER A 284 -3.97 12.27 -22.35
C SER A 284 -5.33 11.74 -21.89
N THR A 285 -5.66 10.52 -22.32
CA THR A 285 -6.95 9.87 -22.07
C THR A 285 -6.80 8.69 -21.13
N TYR A 286 -5.80 7.84 -21.39
CA TYR A 286 -5.62 6.59 -20.66
C TYR A 286 -4.38 6.65 -19.74
N LEU A 287 -4.40 5.87 -18.67
CA LEU A 287 -3.31 5.83 -17.69
C LEU A 287 -1.93 5.58 -18.33
N PHE A 288 -1.82 4.66 -19.29
CA PHE A 288 -0.54 4.38 -19.96
C PHE A 288 -0.01 5.54 -20.81
N GLU A 289 -0.90 6.41 -21.31
CA GLU A 289 -0.50 7.65 -22.00
C GLU A 289 0.03 8.66 -21.01
N PHE A 290 -0.65 8.82 -19.87
CA PHE A 290 -0.16 9.64 -18.76
C PHE A 290 1.21 9.17 -18.27
N ASP A 291 1.38 7.86 -18.07
CA ASP A 291 2.64 7.28 -17.61
C ASP A 291 3.77 7.51 -18.62
N ARG A 292 3.49 7.39 -19.92
CA ARG A 292 4.45 7.71 -20.98
C ARG A 292 4.82 9.19 -21.03
N LEU A 293 3.84 10.08 -20.84
CA LEU A 293 4.04 11.53 -20.95
C LEU A 293 4.63 12.16 -19.69
N VAL A 294 4.39 11.58 -18.51
CA VAL A 294 4.77 12.17 -17.22
C VAL A 294 5.78 11.29 -16.49
N GLN A 295 5.42 10.04 -16.19
CA GLN A 295 6.25 9.18 -15.34
C GLN A 295 7.56 8.79 -16.02
N CYS A 296 7.51 8.46 -17.31
CA CYS A 296 8.70 8.08 -18.06
C CYS A 296 9.75 9.20 -18.10
N PRO A 297 9.45 10.42 -18.55
CA PRO A 297 10.44 11.49 -18.59
C PRO A 297 10.90 11.95 -17.20
N THR A 298 10.01 12.02 -16.20
CA THR A 298 10.40 12.49 -14.85
C THR A 298 11.24 11.48 -14.07
N TRP A 299 11.25 10.20 -14.47
CA TRP A 299 12.00 9.12 -13.81
C TRP A 299 13.05 8.45 -14.70
N GLY A 300 13.24 8.93 -15.93
CA GLY A 300 14.23 8.40 -16.86
C GLY A 300 13.89 7.02 -17.44
N TYR A 301 12.61 6.63 -17.47
CA TYR A 301 12.22 5.41 -18.17
C TYR A 301 12.11 5.66 -19.69
N PRO A 302 12.68 4.78 -20.53
CA PRO A 302 12.61 4.95 -21.98
C PRO A 302 11.23 4.60 -22.56
N THR A 303 10.43 3.81 -21.84
CA THR A 303 9.08 3.36 -22.25
C THR A 303 8.21 3.10 -21.01
N GLU A 304 6.89 3.20 -21.16
CA GLU A 304 5.94 2.82 -20.11
C GLU A 304 6.08 1.35 -19.69
N ASP A 305 6.41 0.48 -20.64
CA ASP A 305 6.67 -0.93 -20.40
C ASP A 305 7.90 -1.15 -19.50
N ALA A 306 8.96 -0.35 -19.68
CA ALA A 306 10.13 -0.39 -18.80
C ALA A 306 9.76 0.07 -17.39
N TYR A 307 8.97 1.14 -17.28
CA TYR A 307 8.42 1.62 -16.00
C TYR A 307 7.57 0.55 -15.30
N TYR A 308 6.65 -0.10 -16.01
CA TYR A 308 5.77 -1.11 -15.44
C TYR A 308 6.51 -2.36 -14.97
N ARG A 309 7.49 -2.84 -15.75
CA ARG A 309 8.35 -3.96 -15.32
C ARG A 309 9.19 -3.60 -14.10
N ASP A 310 9.79 -2.41 -14.09
CA ASP A 310 10.60 -1.96 -12.95
C ASP A 310 9.75 -1.79 -11.69
N SER A 311 8.57 -1.20 -11.81
CA SER A 311 7.78 -0.83 -10.64
C SER A 311 6.92 -1.97 -10.08
N SER A 312 6.79 -3.08 -10.81
CA SER A 312 6.07 -4.27 -10.36
C SER A 312 6.70 -4.87 -9.09
N SER A 313 5.87 -5.31 -8.13
CA SER A 313 6.31 -5.87 -6.84
C SER A 313 6.32 -7.39 -6.76
N THR A 314 6.16 -8.09 -7.89
CA THR A 314 6.20 -9.57 -7.97
C THR A 314 7.49 -10.15 -7.36
N ASP A 315 8.65 -9.68 -7.83
CA ASP A 315 9.96 -10.16 -7.35
C ASP A 315 10.22 -9.79 -5.88
N ALA A 316 9.65 -8.69 -5.41
CA ALA A 316 9.82 -8.22 -4.03
C ALA A 316 9.30 -9.23 -3.01
N ILE A 317 8.28 -10.03 -3.37
CA ILE A 317 7.76 -11.10 -2.52
C ILE A 317 8.85 -12.09 -2.13
N LEU A 318 9.82 -12.38 -2.98
CA LEU A 318 10.93 -13.31 -2.68
C LEU A 318 11.94 -12.72 -1.68
N SER A 319 11.96 -11.40 -1.52
CA SER A 319 12.93 -10.70 -0.66
C SER A 319 12.34 -10.19 0.65
N ILE A 320 11.02 -10.26 0.86
CA ILE A 320 10.39 -9.90 2.14
C ILE A 320 10.89 -10.84 3.26
N ARG A 321 11.25 -10.26 4.40
CA ARG A 321 11.79 -11.01 5.56
C ARG A 321 11.03 -10.78 6.87
N VAL A 322 9.95 -10.02 6.84
CA VAL A 322 9.06 -9.73 7.99
C VAL A 322 7.69 -10.35 7.77
N PRO A 323 6.92 -10.68 8.83
CA PRO A 323 5.54 -11.16 8.69
C PRO A 323 4.71 -10.26 7.77
N PHE A 324 4.14 -10.85 6.72
CA PHE A 324 3.49 -10.11 5.65
C PHE A 324 2.19 -10.77 5.23
N LEU A 325 1.08 -10.06 5.42
CA LEU A 325 -0.27 -10.49 5.02
C LEU A 325 -0.69 -9.74 3.76
N ALA A 326 -1.11 -10.47 2.73
CA ALA A 326 -1.81 -9.90 1.59
C ALA A 326 -3.28 -10.32 1.57
N VAL A 327 -4.19 -9.38 1.36
CA VAL A 327 -5.63 -9.63 1.17
C VAL A 327 -6.01 -9.20 -0.24
N HIS A 328 -6.54 -10.13 -1.03
CA HIS A 328 -6.78 -9.91 -2.46
C HIS A 328 -8.05 -10.60 -2.96
N ALA A 329 -8.81 -9.95 -3.84
CA ALA A 329 -9.97 -10.57 -4.46
C ALA A 329 -9.58 -11.11 -5.84
N THR A 330 -9.89 -12.36 -6.16
CA THR A 330 -9.53 -12.94 -7.47
C THR A 330 -10.41 -12.44 -8.61
N ASP A 331 -11.50 -11.75 -8.31
CA ASP A 331 -12.35 -11.06 -9.27
C ASP A 331 -12.06 -9.56 -9.35
N ASP A 332 -10.98 -9.07 -8.71
CA ASP A 332 -10.55 -7.68 -8.77
C ASP A 332 -10.29 -7.27 -10.24
N PRO A 333 -11.06 -6.31 -10.80
CA PRO A 333 -10.97 -5.98 -12.21
C PRO A 333 -9.76 -5.10 -12.54
N ILE A 334 -9.05 -4.58 -11.54
CA ILE A 334 -7.89 -3.69 -11.71
C ILE A 334 -6.61 -4.45 -11.37
N ALA A 335 -6.54 -5.04 -10.18
CA ALA A 335 -5.43 -5.87 -9.74
C ALA A 335 -5.77 -7.34 -10.00
N ILE A 336 -5.76 -7.70 -11.28
CA ILE A 336 -6.30 -8.96 -11.78
C ILE A 336 -5.59 -10.22 -11.24
N ARG A 337 -6.29 -11.35 -11.27
CA ARG A 337 -5.80 -12.65 -10.79
C ARG A 337 -4.53 -13.11 -11.51
N GLU A 338 -4.44 -12.86 -12.81
CA GLU A 338 -3.32 -13.27 -13.67
C GLU A 338 -2.00 -12.62 -13.26
N ALA A 339 -2.07 -11.46 -12.59
CA ALA A 339 -0.92 -10.72 -12.10
C ALA A 339 -0.50 -11.13 -10.68
N ILE A 340 -1.22 -12.05 -10.01
CA ILE A 340 -0.92 -12.47 -8.64
C ILE A 340 0.27 -13.45 -8.62
N PRO A 341 1.32 -13.19 -7.83
CA PRO A 341 2.54 -14.00 -7.77
C PRO A 341 2.39 -15.22 -6.85
N PHE A 342 1.48 -16.14 -7.20
CA PHE A 342 1.18 -17.32 -6.37
C PHE A 342 2.42 -18.21 -6.12
N ALA A 343 3.35 -18.27 -7.06
CA ALA A 343 4.55 -19.09 -6.92
C ALA A 343 5.50 -18.52 -5.87
N GLU A 344 5.68 -17.21 -5.87
CA GLU A 344 6.54 -16.48 -4.95
C GLU A 344 6.02 -16.60 -3.52
N TYR A 345 4.69 -16.46 -3.31
CA TYR A 345 4.05 -16.73 -2.02
C TYR A 345 4.23 -18.17 -1.52
N ARG A 346 4.28 -19.16 -2.43
CA ARG A 346 4.54 -20.57 -2.07
C ARG A 346 6.00 -20.86 -1.70
N THR A 347 6.89 -19.88 -1.85
CA THR A 347 8.31 -20.05 -1.51
C THR A 347 8.72 -19.27 -0.28
N ASN A 348 8.07 -18.14 0.01
CA ASN A 348 8.47 -17.29 1.13
C ASN A 348 7.71 -17.63 2.42
N PRO A 349 8.39 -18.11 3.49
CA PRO A 349 7.73 -18.43 4.75
C PRO A 349 7.21 -17.21 5.51
N SER A 350 7.73 -16.01 5.22
CA SER A 350 7.30 -14.76 5.86
C SER A 350 6.04 -14.15 5.24
N THR A 351 5.51 -14.71 4.16
CA THR A 351 4.37 -14.13 3.44
C THR A 351 3.19 -15.10 3.39
N VAL A 352 1.98 -14.57 3.50
CA VAL A 352 0.73 -15.31 3.30
C VAL A 352 -0.22 -14.45 2.48
N LEU A 353 -0.74 -15.02 1.41
CA LEU A 353 -1.74 -14.40 0.54
C LEU A 353 -3.11 -15.02 0.82
N VAL A 354 -4.01 -14.22 1.37
CA VAL A 354 -5.43 -14.51 1.53
C VAL A 354 -6.16 -14.02 0.28
N THR A 355 -6.78 -14.96 -0.44
CA THR A 355 -7.62 -14.64 -1.60
C THR A 355 -9.09 -14.90 -1.29
N THR A 356 -9.97 -13.98 -1.70
CA THR A 356 -11.41 -14.23 -1.78
C THR A 356 -11.83 -14.38 -3.23
N SER A 357 -12.84 -15.21 -3.50
CA SER A 357 -13.34 -15.35 -4.88
C SER A 357 -14.14 -14.15 -5.39
N LEU A 358 -14.74 -13.38 -4.48
CA LEU A 358 -15.49 -12.15 -4.74
C LEU A 358 -14.94 -11.02 -3.84
N GLY A 359 -14.92 -9.80 -4.35
CA GLY A 359 -14.52 -8.64 -3.56
C GLY A 359 -14.28 -7.37 -4.37
N GLY A 360 -13.91 -7.47 -5.64
CA GLY A 360 -13.55 -6.31 -6.46
C GLY A 360 -12.33 -5.53 -5.91
N HIS A 361 -12.04 -4.36 -6.47
CA HIS A 361 -10.86 -3.58 -6.08
C HIS A 361 -11.11 -2.76 -4.82
N LEU A 362 -10.52 -3.17 -3.68
CA LEU A 362 -10.68 -2.50 -2.37
C LEU A 362 -12.13 -2.42 -1.84
N CYS A 363 -13.05 -3.24 -2.34
CA CYS A 363 -14.47 -3.06 -2.04
C CYS A 363 -14.96 -3.99 -0.93
N TRP A 364 -15.10 -5.29 -1.22
CA TRP A 364 -15.66 -6.28 -0.31
C TRP A 364 -16.89 -5.76 0.45
N PHE A 365 -17.83 -5.12 -0.26
CA PHE A 365 -18.98 -4.52 0.37
C PHE A 365 -19.92 -5.59 0.91
N GLU A 366 -20.32 -5.40 2.16
CA GLU A 366 -21.30 -6.22 2.85
C GLU A 366 -22.69 -5.59 2.75
N SER A 367 -23.71 -6.38 3.10
CA SER A 367 -25.06 -5.84 3.35
C SER A 367 -24.98 -4.78 4.46
N GLY A 368 -25.36 -3.54 4.15
CA GLY A 368 -25.22 -2.38 5.06
C GLY A 368 -24.10 -1.40 4.70
N GLY A 369 -23.28 -1.70 3.68
CA GLY A 369 -22.30 -0.76 3.13
C GLY A 369 -20.95 -0.73 3.85
N THR A 370 -20.76 -1.56 4.88
CA THR A 370 -19.43 -1.84 5.46
C THR A 370 -18.60 -2.68 4.50
N ARG A 371 -17.34 -2.90 4.86
CA ARG A 371 -16.40 -3.70 4.09
C ARG A 371 -15.92 -4.86 4.95
N TRP A 372 -15.72 -6.02 4.32
CA TRP A 372 -15.24 -7.22 5.03
C TRP A 372 -13.75 -7.11 5.40
N TYR A 373 -12.89 -6.68 4.47
CA TYR A 373 -11.43 -6.76 4.62
C TYR A 373 -10.82 -5.99 5.81
N PRO A 374 -11.40 -4.90 6.35
CA PRO A 374 -10.91 -4.28 7.57
C PRO A 374 -10.80 -5.25 8.74
N ARG A 375 -11.72 -6.22 8.87
CA ARG A 375 -11.71 -7.18 9.99
C ARG A 375 -10.48 -8.10 9.99
N PRO A 376 -10.18 -8.89 8.95
CA PRO A 376 -8.96 -9.70 8.93
C PRO A 376 -7.68 -8.86 9.07
N VAL A 377 -7.65 -7.65 8.50
CA VAL A 377 -6.51 -6.73 8.62
C VAL A 377 -6.30 -6.30 10.08
N CYS A 378 -7.34 -5.76 10.72
CA CYS A 378 -7.25 -5.29 12.09
C CYS A 378 -7.00 -6.42 13.08
N ASN A 379 -7.64 -7.58 12.88
CA ASN A 379 -7.43 -8.76 13.73
C ASN A 379 -5.97 -9.24 13.66
N PHE A 380 -5.39 -9.33 12.45
CA PHE A 380 -3.99 -9.70 12.27
C PHE A 380 -3.05 -8.67 12.92
N LEU A 381 -3.25 -7.38 12.67
CA LEU A 381 -2.43 -6.31 13.26
C LEU A 381 -2.50 -6.35 14.79
N ASN A 382 -3.70 -6.45 15.38
CA ASN A 382 -3.88 -6.56 16.82
C ASN A 382 -3.22 -7.81 17.39
N HIS A 383 -3.36 -8.96 16.74
CA HIS A 383 -2.70 -10.19 17.18
C HIS A 383 -1.18 -10.04 17.20
N MET A 384 -0.60 -9.50 16.12
CA MET A 384 0.83 -9.24 16.05
C MET A 384 1.29 -8.21 17.09
N ALA A 385 0.54 -7.14 17.32
CA ALA A 385 0.96 -6.08 18.23
C ALA A 385 0.84 -6.46 19.71
N PHE A 386 -0.19 -7.24 20.08
CA PHE A 386 -0.57 -7.44 21.49
C PHE A 386 -0.41 -8.86 22.00
N ASN A 387 -0.38 -9.87 21.12
CA ASN A 387 -0.25 -11.28 21.54
C ASN A 387 1.15 -11.83 21.27
N VAL A 388 1.80 -11.38 20.19
CA VAL A 388 3.13 -11.86 19.78
C VAL A 388 4.26 -11.23 20.60
N ASP A 389 5.29 -12.04 20.89
CA ASP A 389 6.57 -11.57 21.41
C ASP A 389 7.33 -10.84 20.28
N LEU A 390 7.12 -9.54 20.19
CA LEU A 390 7.70 -8.71 19.13
C LEU A 390 9.23 -8.65 19.15
N ASP A 391 9.88 -8.95 20.28
CA ASP A 391 11.35 -8.97 20.37
C ASP A 391 11.92 -10.23 19.70
N SER A 392 11.13 -11.31 19.60
CA SER A 392 11.43 -12.50 18.79
C SER A 392 11.21 -12.29 17.28
N VAL A 393 10.38 -11.32 16.89
CA VAL A 393 10.10 -11.00 15.49
C VAL A 393 11.21 -10.11 14.93
N LYS A 394 12.26 -10.77 14.43
CA LYS A 394 13.36 -10.15 13.66
C LYS A 394 13.26 -10.53 12.18
N PRO A 395 13.66 -9.67 11.24
CA PRO A 395 13.76 -10.07 9.84
C PRO A 395 14.60 -11.35 9.70
N LEU A 396 14.17 -12.30 8.86
CA LEU A 396 14.97 -13.49 8.56
C LEU A 396 16.29 -13.07 7.88
N GLU A 397 17.42 -13.60 8.37
CA GLU A 397 18.76 -13.21 7.89
C GLU A 397 19.16 -13.92 6.60
N GLU A 398 18.74 -15.17 6.42
CA GLU A 398 19.13 -15.96 5.24
C GLU A 398 18.16 -15.74 4.07
N PRO A 399 18.67 -15.65 2.82
CA PRO A 399 17.82 -15.67 1.65
C PRO A 399 17.06 -17.00 1.55
N LEU A 400 15.90 -16.99 0.89
CA LEU A 400 15.14 -18.21 0.62
C LEU A 400 16.09 -19.30 0.10
N GLU A 401 16.17 -20.44 0.79
CA GLU A 401 17.00 -21.56 0.38
C GLU A 401 16.52 -22.12 -0.95
N VAL A 402 16.99 -21.56 -2.05
CA VAL A 402 16.99 -22.28 -3.32
C VAL A 402 18.05 -23.37 -3.16
N LYS A 403 17.64 -24.64 -3.16
CA LYS A 403 18.57 -25.80 -3.12
C LYS A 403 19.74 -25.53 -4.06
N LYS A 404 20.90 -25.19 -3.52
CA LYS A 404 22.10 -24.95 -4.30
C LYS A 404 22.50 -26.29 -4.92
N ILE A 405 22.24 -26.47 -6.21
CA ILE A 405 22.86 -27.55 -6.97
C ILE A 405 24.36 -27.21 -6.98
N SER A 406 25.13 -28.02 -6.26
CA SER A 406 26.42 -27.68 -5.62
C SER A 406 27.62 -27.39 -6.54
N ALA A 407 27.40 -27.00 -7.80
CA ALA A 407 28.47 -26.68 -8.75
C ALA A 407 28.36 -25.27 -9.38
N HIS A 408 27.24 -24.57 -9.24
CA HIS A 408 27.01 -23.31 -9.96
C HIS A 408 27.21 -22.09 -9.05
N LYS A 409 28.18 -21.22 -9.39
CA LYS A 409 28.45 -19.94 -8.70
C LYS A 409 27.47 -18.82 -9.09
N ALA A 410 26.23 -19.16 -9.39
CA ALA A 410 25.20 -18.18 -9.73
C ALA A 410 24.26 -17.96 -8.53
N SER A 411 23.98 -16.70 -8.20
CA SER A 411 22.97 -16.31 -7.23
C SER A 411 21.86 -15.51 -7.91
N TYR A 412 20.60 -15.85 -7.62
CA TYR A 412 19.46 -15.04 -8.00
C TYR A 412 19.18 -14.02 -6.90
N GLU A 413 19.21 -12.73 -7.24
CA GLU A 413 18.88 -11.62 -6.33
C GLU A 413 17.63 -10.91 -6.85
N PRO A 414 16.45 -11.12 -6.23
CA PRO A 414 15.18 -10.63 -6.76
C PRO A 414 15.13 -9.11 -6.96
N MET A 415 15.83 -8.35 -6.11
CA MET A 415 15.79 -6.88 -6.13
C MET A 415 16.90 -6.24 -6.98
N ARG A 416 17.85 -7.01 -7.53
CA ARG A 416 19.04 -6.45 -8.21
C ARG A 416 18.73 -5.68 -9.50
N ARG A 417 17.65 -6.02 -10.21
CA ARG A 417 17.31 -5.41 -11.52
C ARG A 417 16.41 -4.18 -11.42
N LYS A 418 16.14 -3.70 -10.21
CA LYS A 418 15.34 -2.50 -9.99
C LYS A 418 16.16 -1.25 -10.25
N LEU A 419 15.52 -0.19 -10.74
CA LEU A 419 16.14 1.13 -10.95
C LEU A 419 16.91 1.52 -9.68
N PRO A 420 18.25 1.66 -9.76
CA PRO A 420 19.03 2.18 -8.66
C PRO A 420 18.79 3.68 -8.58
N VAL A 421 18.48 4.16 -7.38
CA VAL A 421 18.56 5.60 -7.10
C VAL A 421 20.04 5.88 -6.80
N VAL A 422 20.74 6.54 -7.73
CA VAL A 422 22.20 6.75 -7.69
C VAL A 422 22.55 8.02 -6.94
#